data_AF-A0A949LFG0-F1
#
_entry.id   AF-A0A949LFG0-F1
#
_cell.length_a   1.000
_cell.length_b   1.000
_cell.length_c   1.000
_cell.angle_alpha   90.00
_cell.angle_beta   90.00
_cell.angle_gamma   90.00
#
_symmetry.space_group_name_H-M   'P 1'
#
loop_
_entity.id
_entity.type
_entity.pdbx_description
1 polymer ?
#
loop_
_entity_poly.entity_id
_entity_poly.type
_entity_poly.pdbx_seq_one_letter_code
_entity_poly.pdbx_strand_id
1 'polypeptide(L)'
;YQGNIRELRNILTRATVLANTNIIDCHVLDKCFKINTHKEIKDLNLKSNERLYLSQLLEKHHQDKEKVAQIAGISVRSLYRKLSE
;
A
#
# COMPACT_ATOMS: atom_id res chain seq x y z
N TYR A 1 -5.32 -18.44 7.78
CA TYR A 1 -5.65 -17.33 8.69
C TYR A 1 -4.53 -17.14 9.71
N GLN A 2 -3.54 -16.29 9.44
CA GLN A 2 -2.50 -15.94 10.42
C GLN A 2 -2.03 -14.50 10.15
N GLY A 3 -2.73 -13.52 10.71
CA GLY A 3 -2.34 -12.11 10.62
C GLY A 3 -2.75 -11.35 11.88
N ASN A 4 -4.04 -11.42 12.23
CA ASN A 4 -4.65 -10.56 13.26
C ASN A 4 -3.94 -10.58 14.63
N ILE A 5 -3.58 -11.76 15.16
CA ILE A 5 -2.92 -11.86 16.48
C ILE A 5 -1.46 -11.40 16.42
N ARG A 6 -0.77 -11.67 15.31
CA ARG A 6 0.63 -11.25 15.11
C ARG A 6 0.71 -9.74 14.92
N GLU A 7 -0.23 -9.18 14.18
CA GLU A 7 -0.40 -7.74 13.99
C GLU A 7 -0.73 -7.03 15.29
N LEU A 8 -1.69 -7.54 16.06
CA LEU A 8 -2.06 -6.95 17.34
C LEU A 8 -0.86 -6.91 18.31
N ARG A 9 -0.10 -8.01 18.38
CA ARG A 9 1.14 -8.04 19.17
C ARG A 9 2.14 -6.99 18.69
N ASN A 10 2.38 -6.90 17.38
CA ASN A 10 3.31 -5.92 16.82
C ASN A 10 2.88 -4.48 17.11
N ILE A 11 1.58 -4.19 17.06
CA ILE A 11 1.03 -2.87 17.38
C ILE A 11 1.23 -2.56 18.86
N LEU A 12 0.90 -3.50 19.75
CA LEU A 12 1.05 -3.31 21.20
C LEU A 12 2.52 -3.15 21.62
N THR A 13 3.43 -3.98 21.10
CA THR A 13 4.88 -3.86 21.38
C THR A 13 5.42 -2.50 20.95
N ARG A 14 4.96 -1.96 19.81
CA ARG A 14 5.36 -0.62 19.36
C ARG A 14 4.72 0.47 20.18
N ALA A 15 3.45 0.33 20.54
CA ALA A 15 2.74 1.29 21.39
C ALA A 15 3.42 1.40 22.76
N THR A 16 3.89 0.29 23.34
CA THR A 16 4.68 0.33 24.59
C THR A 16 6.04 1.01 24.44
N VAL A 17 6.66 0.95 23.25
CA VAL A 17 7.94 1.65 22.98
C VAL A 17 7.72 3.14 22.71
N LEU A 18 6.63 3.50 22.03
CA LEU A 18 6.30 4.90 21.71
C LEU A 18 5.61 5.64 22.87
N ALA A 19 5.00 4.92 23.81
CA ALA A 19 4.35 5.53 24.95
C ALA A 19 5.42 5.99 25.95
N ASN A 20 5.64 7.31 26.03
CA ASN A 20 6.45 7.93 27.07
C ASN A 20 5.80 7.90 28.47
N THR A 21 4.59 7.33 28.58
CA THR A 21 3.80 7.22 29.81
C THR A 21 3.18 5.84 29.92
N ASN A 22 2.64 5.49 31.09
CA ASN A 22 2.03 4.19 31.35
C ASN A 22 0.64 4.00 30.69
N ILE A 23 0.20 4.95 29.86
CA ILE A 23 -1.09 4.96 29.19
C ILE A 23 -0.87 5.06 27.69
N ILE A 24 -1.46 4.13 26.94
CA ILE A 24 -1.48 4.17 25.47
C ILE A 24 -2.62 5.11 25.06
N ASP A 25 -2.27 6.36 24.79
CA ASP A 25 -3.23 7.37 24.34
C ASP A 25 -3.56 7.21 22.84
N CYS A 26 -4.70 7.74 22.39
CA CYS A 26 -5.16 7.65 21.00
C CYS A 26 -4.11 8.17 20.01
N HIS A 27 -3.32 9.17 20.41
CA HIS A 27 -2.24 9.72 19.60
C HIS A 27 -1.08 8.73 19.36
N VAL A 28 -0.78 7.87 20.33
CA VAL A 28 0.22 6.80 20.22
C VAL A 28 -0.28 5.74 19.25
N LEU A 29 -1.56 5.40 19.35
CA LEU A 29 -2.21 4.43 18.46
C LEU A 29 -2.21 4.91 17.00
N ASP A 30 -2.56 6.18 16.76
CA ASP A 30 -2.50 6.81 15.43
C ASP A 30 -1.10 6.75 14.81
N LYS A 31 -0.05 6.99 15.63
CA LYS A 31 1.34 6.85 15.18
C LYS A 31 1.66 5.40 14.84
N CYS A 32 1.26 4.44 15.66
CA CYS A 32 1.49 3.03 15.40
C CYS A 32 0.81 2.55 14.11
N PHE A 33 -0.42 2.98 13.83
CA PHE A 33 -1.13 2.63 12.60
C PHE A 33 -0.49 3.25 11.35
N LYS A 34 -0.06 4.51 11.41
CA LYS A 34 0.66 5.16 10.30
C LYS A 34 1.99 4.47 9.96
N ILE A 35 2.68 3.93 10.96
CA ILE A 35 3.95 3.20 10.74
C ILE A 35 3.67 1.79 10.20
N ASN A 36 2.53 1.20 10.53
CA ASN A 36 2.16 -0.14 10.05
C ASN A 36 1.65 -0.15 8.60
N THR A 37 1.62 1.00 7.91
CA THR A 37 1.53 1.04 6.45
C THR A 37 2.85 0.66 5.77
N HIS A 38 3.67 -0.18 6.41
CA HIS A 38 4.48 -1.12 5.65
C HIS A 38 3.50 -2.00 4.87
N LYS A 39 3.01 -1.46 3.76
CA LYS A 39 2.48 -2.20 2.62
C LYS A 39 3.49 -3.32 2.48
N GLU A 40 3.08 -4.55 2.82
CA GLU A 40 3.95 -5.71 2.66
C GLU A 40 4.60 -5.51 1.30
N ILE A 41 5.93 -5.36 1.28
CA ILE A 41 6.66 -5.55 0.05
C ILE A 41 6.55 -7.05 -0.14
N LYS A 42 5.35 -7.49 -0.56
CA LYS A 42 5.17 -8.79 -1.18
C LYS A 42 6.25 -8.80 -2.25
N ASP A 43 6.97 -9.92 -2.35
CA ASP A 43 7.87 -10.21 -3.47
C ASP A 43 7.02 -10.29 -4.74
N LEU A 44 6.49 -9.15 -5.15
CA LEU A 44 5.70 -8.92 -6.33
C LEU A 44 6.74 -8.82 -7.41
N ASN A 45 6.71 -9.81 -8.29
CA ASN A 45 7.45 -9.77 -9.53
C ASN A 45 7.25 -8.39 -10.20
N LEU A 46 8.25 -7.91 -10.93
CA LEU A 46 8.23 -6.60 -11.58
C LEU A 46 6.92 -6.37 -12.36
N LYS A 47 6.42 -7.42 -13.02
CA LYS A 47 5.12 -7.43 -13.72
C LYS A 47 3.92 -7.15 -12.80
N SER A 48 3.88 -7.76 -11.62
CA SER A 48 2.78 -7.60 -10.66
C SER A 48 2.76 -6.20 -10.05
N ASN A 49 3.94 -5.64 -9.75
CA ASN A 49 4.05 -4.26 -9.28
C ASN A 49 3.64 -3.25 -10.35
N GLU A 50 4.03 -3.48 -11.60
CA GLU A 50 3.65 -2.64 -12.72
C GLU A 50 2.12 -2.66 -12.93
N ARG A 51 1.49 -3.84 -12.90
CA ARG A 51 0.03 -3.95 -13.00
C ARG A 51 -0.69 -3.25 -11.85
N LEU A 52 -0.21 -3.42 -10.61
CA LEU A 52 -0.76 -2.73 -9.45
C LEU A 52 -0.66 -1.21 -9.61
N TYR A 53 0.50 -0.72 -10.04
CA TYR A 53 0.72 0.71 -10.29
C TYR A 53 -0.24 1.27 -11.35
N LEU A 54 -0.41 0.56 -12.47
CA LEU A 54 -1.35 0.95 -13.53
C LEU A 54 -2.81 0.96 -13.05
N SER A 55 -3.22 -0.05 -12.27
CA SER A 55 -4.56 -0.09 -11.67
C SER A 55 -4.81 1.08 -10.72
N GLN A 56 -3.83 1.38 -9.85
CA GLN A 56 -3.93 2.53 -8.93
C GLN A 56 -4.01 3.86 -9.67
N LEU A 57 -3.27 4.01 -10.78
CA LEU A 57 -3.34 5.22 -11.59
C LEU A 57 -4.70 5.36 -12.29
N LEU A 58 -5.27 4.26 -12.80
CA LEU A 58 -6.59 4.26 -13.41
C LEU A 58 -7.69 4.65 -12.42
N GLU A 59 -7.64 4.15 -11.19
CA GLU A 59 -8.58 4.54 -10.13
C GLU A 59 -8.43 6.03 -9.78
N LYS A 60 -7.19 6.51 -9.63
CA LYS A 60 -6.90 7.90 -9.27
C LYS A 60 -7.29 8.90 -10.36
N HIS A 61 -7.25 8.49 -11.63
CA HIS A 61 -7.54 9.33 -12.79
C HIS A 61 -8.89 8.98 -13.47
N HIS A 62 -9.84 8.38 -12.75
CA HIS A 62 -11.20 8.11 -13.28
C HIS A 62 -11.23 7.36 -14.63
N GLN A 63 -10.34 6.39 -14.83
CA GLN A 63 -10.21 5.61 -16.07
C GLN A 63 -9.83 6.40 -17.34
N ASP A 64 -9.24 7.60 -17.19
CA ASP A 64 -8.61 8.36 -18.29
C ASP A 64 -7.36 7.63 -18.80
N LYS A 65 -7.58 6.67 -19.71
CA LYS A 65 -6.56 5.78 -20.25
C LYS A 65 -5.42 6.52 -20.98
N GLU A 66 -5.72 7.63 -21.65
CA GLU A 66 -4.71 8.44 -22.34
C GLU A 66 -3.78 9.14 -21.36
N LYS A 67 -4.32 9.75 -20.30
CA LYS A 67 -3.52 10.41 -19.26
C LYS A 67 -2.70 9.40 -18.48
N VAL A 68 -3.28 8.26 -18.14
CA VAL A 68 -2.55 7.19 -17.43
C VAL A 68 -1.40 6.67 -18.29
N ALA A 69 -1.63 6.44 -19.58
CA ALA A 69 -0.59 6.01 -20.52
C ALA A 69 0.55 7.04 -20.61
N GLN A 70 0.20 8.33 -20.70
CA GLN A 70 1.18 9.43 -20.72
C GLN A 70 2.00 9.52 -19.42
N ILE A 71 1.35 9.39 -18.25
CA ILE A 71 2.04 9.43 -16.95
C ILE A 71 2.92 8.19 -16.75
N ALA A 72 2.47 7.03 -17.22
CA ALA A 72 3.24 5.79 -17.17
C ALA A 72 4.34 5.71 -18.26
N GLY A 73 4.39 6.66 -19.20
CA GLY A 73 5.38 6.67 -20.29
C GLY A 73 5.20 5.53 -21.31
N ILE A 74 4.00 4.95 -21.41
CA ILE A 74 3.69 3.84 -22.32
C ILE A 74 2.55 4.22 -23.27
N SER A 75 2.43 3.52 -24.39
CA SER A 75 1.28 3.72 -25.28
C SER A 75 0.00 3.08 -24.71
N VAL A 76 -1.17 3.62 -25.07
CA VAL A 76 -2.49 3.09 -24.66
C VAL A 76 -2.63 1.61 -25.00
N ARG A 77 -2.09 1.18 -26.15
CA ARG A 77 -2.06 -0.23 -26.57
C ARG A 77 -1.22 -1.11 -25.64
N SER A 78 -0.05 -0.61 -25.21
CA SER A 78 0.83 -1.33 -24.27
C SER A 78 0.23 -1.39 -22.87
N LEU A 79 -0.47 -0.34 -22.47
CA LEU A 79 -1.24 -0.29 -21.22
C LEU A 79 -2.32 -1.37 -21.19
N TYR A 80 -3.13 -1.50 -22.24
CA TYR A 80 -4.12 -2.57 -22.36
C TYR A 80 -3.48 -3.97 -22.28
N ARG A 81 -2.38 -4.19 -23.01
CA ARG A 81 -1.66 -5.47 -22.97
C ARG A 81 -1.17 -5.82 -21.58
N LYS A 82 -0.60 -4.86 -20.84
CA LYS A 82 -0.12 -5.03 -19.46
C LYS A 82 -1.25 -5.19 -18.43
N LEU A 83 -2.48 -4.75 -18.75
CA LEU A 83 -3.65 -4.94 -17.89
C LEU A 83 -4.34 -6.29 -18.09
N SER A 84 -4.26 -6.84 -19.32
CA SER A 84 -4.87 -8.11 -19.70
C SER A 84 -3.99 -9.35 -19.45
N GLU A 85 -2.67 -9.17 -19.27
CA GLU A 85 -1.75 -10.17 -18.69
C GLU A 85 -1.98 -10.32 -17.17
#